data_AF-A0A6I3EJ77-F1
#
_entry.id   AF-A0A6I3EJ77-F1
#
_cell.length_a   1.000
_cell.length_b   1.000
_cell.length_c   1.000
_cell.angle_alpha   90.00
_cell.angle_beta   90.00
_cell.angle_gamma   90.00
#
_symmetry.space_group_name_H-M   'P 1'
#
loop_
_entity.id
_entity.type
_entity.pdbx_description
1 polymer ?
#
loop_
_entity_poly.entity_id
_entity_poly.type
_entity_poly.pdbx_seq_one_letter_code
_entity_poly.pdbx_strand_id
1 'polypeptide(L)'
;MQAVAIHADVDKKTATAVVEGTIDVILATVASGDVVNISGFAKFAKKSRPARMARNPATGEQVQVKAKTVAKITALKGFKDIALGVASPPKIITVRKPVVETKGAAAKKR
;
A
#
# COMPACT_ATOMS: atom_id res chain seq x y z
N MET A 1 8.36 8.97 5.82
CA MET A 1 7.36 10.05 5.93
C MET A 1 7.80 11.36 5.28
N GLN A 2 9.01 11.87 5.53
CA GLN A 2 9.46 13.13 4.92
C GLN A 2 9.43 13.10 3.38
N ALA A 3 9.94 12.03 2.74
CA ALA A 3 9.89 11.88 1.29
C ALA A 3 8.45 11.85 0.73
N VAL A 4 7.51 11.20 1.44
CA VAL A 4 6.09 11.18 1.08
C VAL A 4 5.50 12.59 1.20
N ALA A 5 5.81 13.30 2.29
CA ALA A 5 5.36 14.66 2.53
C ALA A 5 5.89 15.66 1.48
N ILE A 6 7.12 15.49 1.00
CA ILE A 6 7.68 16.30 -0.09
C ILE A 6 7.00 15.96 -1.41
N HIS A 7 6.81 14.66 -1.69
CA HIS A 7 6.26 14.23 -2.97
C HIS A 7 4.77 14.51 -3.13
N ALA A 8 4.01 14.43 -2.04
CA ALA A 8 2.59 14.72 -1.99
C ALA A 8 2.28 16.20 -1.65
N ASP A 9 3.31 17.03 -1.46
CA ASP A 9 3.19 18.46 -1.12
C ASP A 9 2.29 18.75 0.10
N VAL A 10 2.47 17.95 1.16
CA VAL A 10 1.73 18.07 2.42
C VAL A 10 2.69 18.16 3.59
N ASP A 11 2.25 18.68 4.74
CA ASP A 11 3.06 18.66 5.95
C ASP A 11 3.31 17.22 6.45
N LYS A 12 4.36 17.05 7.26
CA LYS A 12 4.80 15.73 7.73
C LYS A 12 3.73 15.05 8.59
N LYS A 13 2.94 15.81 9.36
CA LYS A 13 1.91 15.25 10.24
C LYS A 13 0.75 14.71 9.41
N THR A 14 0.27 15.49 8.44
CA THR A 14 -0.75 15.07 7.48
C THR A 14 -0.29 13.85 6.68
N ALA A 15 0.95 13.83 6.17
CA ALA A 15 1.49 12.66 5.48
C ALA A 15 1.47 11.39 6.37
N THR A 16 1.81 11.51 7.65
CA THR A 16 1.72 10.40 8.61
C THR A 16 0.29 9.91 8.79
N ALA A 17 -0.63 10.83 9.09
CA ALA A 17 -2.04 10.48 9.31
C ALA A 17 -2.68 9.81 8.08
N VAL A 18 -2.37 10.29 6.87
CA VAL A 18 -2.91 9.72 5.63
C VAL A 18 -2.39 8.30 5.38
N VAL A 19 -1.10 8.05 5.60
CA VAL A 19 -0.53 6.71 5.41
C VAL A 19 -1.08 5.73 6.45
N GLU A 20 -1.14 6.13 7.71
CA GLU A 20 -1.71 5.30 8.79
C GLU A 20 -3.19 4.99 8.52
N GLY A 21 -3.99 5.99 8.19
CA GLY A 21 -5.40 5.80 7.84
C GLY A 21 -5.60 4.89 6.62
N THR A 22 -4.71 4.97 5.61
CA THR A 22 -4.76 4.07 4.46
C THR A 22 -4.52 2.62 4.88
N ILE A 23 -3.55 2.39 5.79
CA ILE A 23 -3.25 1.05 6.31
C ILE A 23 -4.47 0.51 7.09
N ASP A 24 -5.06 1.33 7.95
CA ASP A 24 -6.22 0.94 8.75
C ASP A 24 -7.42 0.58 7.89
N VAL A 25 -7.71 1.36 6.85
CA VAL A 25 -8.77 1.07 5.88
C VAL A 25 -8.50 -0.25 5.16
N ILE A 26 -7.26 -0.54 4.76
CA ILE A 26 -6.90 -1.81 4.13
C ILE A 26 -7.14 -2.97 5.10
N LEU A 27 -6.70 -2.84 6.36
CA LEU A 27 -6.88 -3.87 7.38
C LEU A 27 -8.36 -4.14 7.65
N ALA A 28 -9.17 -3.10 7.82
CA ALA A 28 -10.60 -3.21 8.05
C ALA A 28 -11.31 -3.87 6.85
N THR A 29 -11.02 -3.42 5.63
CA THR A 29 -11.65 -3.95 4.41
C THR A 29 -11.30 -5.42 4.19
N VAL A 30 -10.03 -5.79 4.35
CA VAL A 30 -9.61 -7.20 4.27
C VAL A 30 -10.24 -8.00 5.40
N ALA A 31 -10.34 -7.47 6.62
CA ALA A 31 -11.02 -8.10 7.75
C ALA A 31 -12.54 -8.30 7.54
N SER A 32 -13.19 -7.51 6.69
CA SER A 32 -14.58 -7.78 6.24
C SER A 32 -14.66 -8.88 5.19
N GLY A 33 -13.55 -9.17 4.50
CA GLY A 33 -13.48 -10.19 3.42
C GLY A 33 -13.48 -9.59 2.02
N ASP A 34 -13.57 -8.27 1.94
CA ASP A 34 -13.45 -7.53 0.71
C ASP A 34 -11.99 -7.45 0.25
N VAL A 35 -11.85 -7.01 -0.99
CA VAL A 35 -10.58 -6.97 -1.71
C VAL A 35 -10.18 -5.52 -1.92
N VAL A 36 -8.98 -5.15 -1.50
CA VAL A 36 -8.42 -3.83 -1.79
C VAL A 36 -7.43 -3.95 -2.94
N ASN A 37 -7.63 -3.14 -3.98
CA ASN A 37 -6.78 -3.12 -5.15
C ASN A 37 -6.13 -1.75 -5.31
N ILE A 38 -4.82 -1.67 -5.09
CA ILE A 38 -4.02 -0.48 -5.39
C ILE A 38 -3.41 -0.68 -6.76
N SER A 39 -4.02 -0.05 -7.77
CA SER A 39 -3.62 -0.17 -9.18
C SER A 39 -2.12 0.06 -9.37
N GLY A 40 -1.47 -0.81 -10.14
CA GLY A 40 -0.03 -0.71 -10.40
C GLY A 40 0.88 -1.18 -9.26
N PHE A 41 0.34 -1.39 -8.05
CA PHE A 41 1.14 -1.78 -6.88
C PHE A 41 0.78 -3.17 -6.37
N ALA A 42 -0.33 -3.30 -5.64
CA ALA A 42 -0.66 -4.52 -4.91
C ALA A 42 -2.17 -4.72 -4.74
N LYS A 43 -2.57 -5.99 -4.73
CA LYS A 43 -3.91 -6.46 -4.39
C LYS A 43 -3.88 -7.18 -3.04
N PHE A 44 -4.72 -6.75 -2.12
CA PHE A 44 -4.90 -7.33 -0.78
C PHE A 44 -6.22 -8.08 -0.75
N ALA A 45 -6.19 -9.34 -0.33
CA ALA A 45 -7.39 -10.17 -0.24
C ALA A 45 -7.25 -11.22 0.84
N LYS A 46 -8.38 -11.63 1.42
CA LYS A 46 -8.46 -12.93 2.11
C LYS A 46 -8.48 -14.04 1.09
N LYS A 47 -7.69 -15.10 1.33
CA LYS A 47 -7.74 -16.35 0.57
C LYS A 47 -8.11 -17.48 1.51
N SER A 48 -9.27 -18.08 1.27
CA SER A 48 -9.62 -19.36 1.89
C SER A 48 -8.72 -20.46 1.35
N ARG A 49 -8.06 -21.21 2.23
CA ARG A 49 -7.32 -22.42 1.89
C ARG A 49 -8.14 -23.62 2.39
N PRO A 50 -8.57 -24.52 1.49
CA PRO A 50 -9.33 -25.70 1.89
C PRO A 50 -8.46 -26.62 2.74
N ALA A 51 -9.13 -27.49 3.50
CA ALA A 51 -8.45 -28.54 4.24
C ALA A 51 -7.69 -29.45 3.27
N ARG A 52 -6.49 -29.84 3.65
CA ARG A 52 -5.64 -30.71 2.82
C ARG A 52 -4.76 -31.58 3.70
N MET A 53 -4.37 -32.74 3.19
CA MET A 53 -3.36 -33.57 3.84
C MET A 53 -1.98 -32.96 3.60
N ALA A 54 -1.21 -32.77 4.66
CA ALA A 54 0.18 -32.37 4.60
C ALA A 54 1.03 -33.41 5.35
N ARG A 55 2.27 -33.61 4.90
CA ARG A 55 3.20 -34.50 5.58
C ARG A 55 3.93 -33.74 6.68
N ASN A 56 3.99 -34.32 7.88
CA ASN A 56 4.85 -33.78 8.94
C ASN A 56 6.31 -33.94 8.51
N PRO A 57 7.11 -32.86 8.39
CA PRO A 57 8.51 -32.95 7.99
C PRO A 57 9.37 -33.80 8.93
N ALA A 58 8.97 -33.92 10.21
CA ALA A 58 9.73 -34.65 11.22
C ALA A 58 9.42 -36.17 11.26
N THR A 59 8.16 -36.57 11.02
CA THR A 59 7.70 -37.97 11.20
C THR A 59 7.23 -38.65 9.91
N GLY A 60 7.00 -37.90 8.83
CA GLY A 60 6.52 -38.45 7.56
C GLY A 60 5.05 -38.90 7.55
N GLU A 61 4.36 -38.77 8.67
CA GLU A 61 2.93 -39.08 8.81
C GLU A 61 2.06 -38.06 8.06
N GLN A 62 0.91 -38.53 7.58
CA GLN A 62 -0.09 -37.67 6.95
C GLN A 62 -0.92 -36.97 8.04
N VAL A 63 -0.80 -35.66 8.13
CA VAL A 63 -1.56 -34.82 9.06
C VAL A 63 -2.56 -33.97 8.28
N GLN A 64 -3.82 -33.98 8.71
CA GLN A 64 -4.84 -33.13 8.13
C GLN A 64 -4.64 -31.68 8.56
N VAL A 65 -4.34 -30.81 7.60
CA VAL A 65 -4.32 -29.36 7.81
C VAL A 65 -5.74 -28.85 7.64
N LYS A 66 -6.33 -28.35 8.71
CA LYS A 66 -7.68 -27.76 8.70
C LYS A 66 -7.76 -26.58 7.72
N ALA A 67 -8.97 -26.35 7.19
CA ALA A 67 -9.23 -25.19 6.35
C ALA A 67 -8.91 -23.92 7.14
N LYS A 68 -8.23 -22.97 6.49
CA LYS A 68 -7.87 -21.70 7.13
C LYS A 68 -7.91 -20.56 6.13
N THR A 69 -8.31 -19.40 6.61
CA THR A 69 -8.26 -18.17 5.84
C THR A 69 -6.93 -17.49 6.09
N VAL A 70 -6.22 -17.14 5.02
CA VAL A 70 -4.96 -16.40 5.11
C VAL A 70 -5.08 -15.07 4.41
N ALA A 71 -4.40 -14.04 4.91
CA ALA A 71 -4.18 -12.83 4.15
C ALA A 71 -3.23 -13.12 2.98
N LYS A 72 -3.55 -12.61 1.79
CA LYS A 72 -2.69 -12.70 0.61
C LYS A 72 -2.51 -11.30 0.02
N ILE A 73 -1.26 -10.91 -0.13
CA ILE A 73 -0.84 -9.74 -0.91
C ILE A 73 -0.33 -10.27 -2.25
N THR A 74 -0.83 -9.69 -3.35
CA THR A 74 -0.40 -10.03 -4.70
C THR A 74 0.19 -8.80 -5.36
N ALA A 75 1.48 -8.83 -5.69
CA ALA A 75 2.13 -7.79 -6.48
C ALA A 75 1.54 -7.75 -7.89
N LEU A 76 1.17 -6.54 -8.34
CA LEU A 76 0.63 -6.31 -9.67
C LEU A 76 1.74 -6.04 -10.70
N LYS A 77 1.37 -5.95 -11.97
CA LYS A 77 2.30 -5.78 -13.09
C LYS A 77 3.25 -4.59 -12.89
N GLY A 78 2.75 -3.42 -12.52
CA GLY A 78 3.58 -2.22 -12.33
C GLY A 78 4.71 -2.43 -11.32
N PHE A 79 4.41 -3.02 -10.16
CA PHE A 79 5.42 -3.34 -9.16
C PHE A 79 6.42 -4.40 -9.65
N LYS A 80 5.94 -5.46 -10.31
CA LYS A 80 6.79 -6.53 -10.84
C LYS A 80 7.73 -6.02 -11.92
N ASP A 81 7.24 -5.22 -12.85
CA ASP A 81 8.03 -4.70 -13.96
C ASP A 81 9.15 -3.79 -13.47
N ILE A 82 8.88 -2.94 -12.47
CA ILE A 82 9.90 -2.08 -11.86
C ILE A 82 10.90 -2.94 -11.05
N ALA A 83 10.43 -3.90 -10.27
CA ALA A 83 11.29 -4.78 -9.46
C ALA A 83 12.22 -5.66 -10.32
N LEU A 84 11.77 -6.06 -11.51
CA LEU A 84 12.54 -6.84 -12.47
C LEU A 84 13.33 -5.98 -13.47
N GLY A 85 13.28 -4.64 -13.35
CA GLY A 85 14.02 -3.71 -14.20
C GLY A 85 13.47 -3.56 -15.64
N VAL A 86 12.27 -4.06 -15.90
CA VAL A 86 11.60 -3.99 -17.22
C VAL A 86 10.97 -2.61 -17.45
N ALA A 87 10.65 -1.86 -16.39
CA ALA A 87 10.11 -0.52 -16.44
C ALA A 87 10.90 0.46 -15.55
N SER A 88 11.00 1.72 -15.98
CA SER A 88 11.70 2.76 -15.21
C SER A 88 10.93 3.13 -13.93
N PRO A 89 11.63 3.38 -12.81
CA PRO A 89 10.99 3.75 -11.55
C PRO A 89 10.31 5.12 -11.65
N PRO A 90 9.21 5.34 -10.90
CA PRO A 90 8.56 6.64 -10.85
C PRO A 90 9.52 7.71 -10.31
N LYS A 91 9.47 8.91 -10.90
CA LYS A 91 10.29 10.05 -10.48
C LYS A 91 9.74 10.60 -9.16
N ILE A 92 10.49 10.40 -8.08
CA ILE A 92 10.16 10.95 -6.75
C ILE A 92 10.58 12.42 -6.73
N ILE A 93 9.68 13.30 -6.28
CA ILE A 93 10.02 14.71 -6.01
C ILE A 93 10.77 14.73 -4.67
N THR A 94 12.04 15.10 -4.71
CA THR A 94 12.95 15.12 -3.55
C THR A 94 13.13 16.51 -2.94
N VAL A 95 12.62 17.55 -3.60
CA VAL A 95 12.66 18.95 -3.13
C VAL A 95 11.25 19.54 -3.22
N ARG A 96 10.74 20.10 -2.12
CA ARG A 96 9.50 20.88 -2.17
C ARG A 96 9.75 22.09 -3.05
N LYS A 97 8.96 22.26 -4.13
CA LYS A 97 8.91 23.55 -4.80
C LYS A 97 8.40 24.56 -3.77
N PRO A 98 8.99 25.76 -3.66
CA PRO A 98 8.46 26.77 -2.77
C PRO A 98 7.02 27.03 -3.16
N VAL A 99 6.10 26.78 -2.23
CA VAL A 99 4.71 27.23 -2.35
C VAL A 99 4.81 28.75 -2.41
N VAL A 100 4.69 29.30 -3.61
CA VAL A 100 4.45 30.72 -3.77
C VAL A 100 3.06 30.95 -3.19
N GLU A 101 3.02 31.35 -1.92
CA GLU A 101 1.88 32.04 -1.34
C GLU A 101 1.58 33.23 -2.25
N THR A 102 0.66 33.05 -3.19
CA THR A 102 -0.05 34.17 -3.79
C THR A 102 -0.94 34.74 -2.69
N LYS A 103 -0.34 35.54 -1.80
CA LYS A 103 -1.08 36.53 -1.03
C LYS A 103 -1.85 37.35 -2.03
N GLY A 104 -3.16 37.14 -2.03
CA GLY A 104 -4.11 37.93 -2.80
C GLY A 104 -3.83 39.41 -2.61
N ALA A 105 -3.83 40.12 -3.73
CA ALA A 105 -3.83 41.55 -3.77
C ALA A 105 -5.00 42.10 -2.93
N ALA A 106 -4.69 42.67 -1.77
CA ALA A 106 -5.59 43.58 -1.07
C ALA A 106 -5.15 45.02 -1.42
N ALA A 107 -6.00 45.64 -2.22
CA ALA A 107 -6.06 47.01 -2.72
C ALA A 107 -5.30 48.10 -1.94
N LYS A 108 -4.65 49.01 -2.70
CA LYS A 108 -4.19 50.33 -2.25
C LYS A 108 -4.90 51.42 -3.07
N LYS A 109 -5.37 52.46 -2.35
CA LYS A 109 -5.87 53.80 -2.77
C LYS A 109 -7.29 53.91 -3.34
N ARG A 110 -8.18 54.55 -2.57
CA ARG A 110 -8.48 55.98 -2.69
C ARG A 110 -8.92 56.56 -1.36
#